data_AF-A0A835HKT8-F1
#
_entry.id   AF-A0A835HKT8-F1
#
_cell.length_a   1.000
_cell.length_b   1.000
_cell.length_c   1.000
_cell.angle_alpha   90.00
_cell.angle_beta   90.00
_cell.angle_gamma   90.00
#
_symmetry.space_group_name_H-M   'P 1'
#
loop_
_entity.id
_entity.type
_entity.pdbx_description
1 polymer ?
#
loop_
_entity_poly.entity_id
_entity_poly.type
_entity_poly.pdbx_seq_one_letter_code
_entity_poly.pdbx_strand_id
1 'polypeptide(L)'
;MGKLYGGYPIDMADLGKELHRIWQTRGEITMELVSPEHVKVVFELGSEYKFVTDNGPWIVYEHIFSVKKWKRTEDIEEYLFDRVHFWVQVWGLPRLRINKDNMEKIGAELGKSRM
;
A
#
# COMPACT_ATOMS: atom_id res chain seq x y z
N MET A 1 8.65 -4.88 0.20
CA MET A 1 8.33 -4.96 1.63
C MET A 1 6.88 -4.54 1.81
N GLY A 2 6.06 -5.35 2.45
CA GLY A 2 4.67 -5.07 2.79
C GLY A 2 4.48 -4.96 4.30
N LYS A 3 3.52 -4.13 4.72
CA LYS A 3 3.07 -3.99 6.12
C LYS A 3 1.55 -3.99 6.16
N LEU A 4 0.98 -4.81 7.05
CA LEU A 4 -0.44 -4.76 7.38
C LEU A 4 -0.66 -3.92 8.64
N TYR A 5 -1.65 -3.02 8.61
CA TYR A 5 -2.02 -2.19 9.74
C TYR A 5 -3.28 -2.76 10.42
N GLY A 6 -3.10 -3.49 11.51
CA GLY A 6 -4.23 -4.10 12.22
C GLY A 6 -3.91 -4.94 13.46
N GLY A 7 -2.63 -5.23 13.75
CA GLY A 7 -2.25 -6.05 14.91
C GLY A 7 -2.75 -7.50 14.87
N TYR A 8 -3.35 -7.93 13.75
CA TYR A 8 -3.95 -9.24 13.61
C TYR A 8 -2.83 -10.28 13.37
N PRO A 9 -2.74 -11.35 14.17
CA PRO A 9 -1.84 -12.46 13.88
C PRO A 9 -2.36 -13.21 12.66
N ILE A 10 -1.66 -13.09 11.53
CA ILE A 10 -2.09 -13.70 10.27
C ILE A 10 -1.19 -14.88 9.93
N ASP A 11 -1.82 -15.99 9.55
CA ASP A 11 -1.16 -17.11 8.90
C ASP A 11 -0.62 -16.66 7.54
N MET A 12 0.69 -16.76 7.36
CA MET A 12 1.39 -16.35 6.14
C MET A 12 0.88 -17.10 4.89
N ALA A 13 0.44 -18.35 5.02
CA ALA A 13 -0.12 -19.09 3.89
C ALA A 13 -1.49 -18.53 3.49
N ASP A 14 -2.30 -18.10 4.45
CA ASP A 14 -3.61 -17.51 4.19
C ASP A 14 -3.45 -16.10 3.59
N LEU A 15 -2.56 -15.29 4.17
CA LEU A 15 -2.19 -13.99 3.60
C LEU A 15 -1.72 -14.12 2.15
N GLY A 16 -0.92 -15.15 1.84
CA GLY A 16 -0.38 -15.36 0.49
C GLY A 16 -1.49 -15.63 -0.51
N LYS A 17 -2.47 -16.45 -0.14
CA LYS A 17 -3.65 -16.73 -0.97
C LYS A 17 -4.49 -15.48 -1.19
N GLU A 18 -4.71 -14.71 -0.15
CA GLU A 18 -5.53 -13.50 -0.24
C GLU A 18 -4.84 -12.41 -1.08
N LEU A 19 -3.52 -12.23 -0.92
CA LEU A 19 -2.74 -11.31 -1.74
C LEU A 19 -2.69 -11.74 -3.21
N HIS A 20 -2.53 -13.05 -3.48
CA HIS A 20 -2.61 -13.59 -4.83
C HIS A 20 -3.97 -13.28 -5.48
N ARG A 21 -5.06 -13.42 -4.73
CA ARG A 21 -6.43 -13.11 -5.18
C ARG A 21 -6.63 -11.62 -5.44
N ILE A 22 -6.19 -10.75 -4.53
CA ILE A 22 -6.36 -9.29 -4.63
C ILE A 22 -5.54 -8.72 -5.79
N TRP A 23 -4.30 -9.15 -5.94
CA TRP A 23 -3.40 -8.65 -6.97
C TRP A 23 -3.54 -9.36 -8.31
N GLN A 24 -4.33 -10.45 -8.36
CA GLN A 24 -4.54 -11.28 -9.54
C GLN A 24 -3.22 -11.67 -10.19
N THR A 25 -2.23 -12.10 -9.38
CA THR A 25 -0.92 -12.45 -9.92
C THR A 25 -1.02 -13.71 -10.78
N ARG A 26 -0.25 -13.73 -11.85
CA ARG A 26 -0.06 -14.83 -12.79
C ARG A 26 1.20 -15.61 -12.46
N GLY A 27 2.24 -14.92 -11.98
CA GLY A 27 3.47 -15.52 -11.51
C GLY A 27 3.38 -15.97 -10.05
N GLU A 28 4.36 -16.78 -9.64
CA GLU A 28 4.52 -17.16 -8.24
C GLU A 28 4.88 -15.94 -7.38
N ILE A 29 4.24 -15.88 -6.20
CA ILE A 29 4.61 -14.94 -5.14
C ILE A 29 5.13 -15.74 -3.95
N THR A 30 6.28 -15.35 -3.43
CA THR A 30 6.82 -15.91 -2.19
C THR A 30 6.87 -14.86 -1.12
N MET A 31 6.63 -15.29 0.12
CA MET A 31 6.59 -14.40 1.27
C MET A 31 7.47 -14.90 2.40
N GLU A 32 8.14 -13.95 3.04
CA GLU A 32 9.07 -14.18 4.13
C GLU A 32 8.74 -13.19 5.25
N LEU A 33 8.53 -13.68 6.47
CA LEU A 33 8.36 -12.82 7.63
C LEU A 33 9.72 -12.22 8.00
N VAL A 34 9.78 -10.91 8.10
CA VAL A 34 11.04 -10.18 8.35
C VAL A 34 11.03 -9.55 9.74
N SER A 35 9.86 -9.09 10.19
CA SER A 35 9.60 -8.76 11.59
C SER A 35 8.11 -8.97 11.89
N PRO A 36 7.65 -8.89 13.15
CA PRO A 36 6.24 -9.14 13.50
C PRO A 36 5.23 -8.32 12.70
N GLU A 37 5.63 -7.16 12.19
CA GLU A 37 4.75 -6.26 11.42
C GLU A 37 5.13 -6.15 9.93
N HIS A 38 6.22 -6.79 9.50
CA HIS A 38 6.77 -6.60 8.15
C HIS A 38 6.98 -7.93 7.43
N VAL A 39 6.46 -7.99 6.21
CA VAL A 39 6.58 -9.13 5.31
C VAL A 39 7.36 -8.72 4.07
N LYS A 40 8.32 -9.53 3.66
CA LYS A 40 8.95 -9.42 2.36
C LYS A 40 8.16 -10.26 1.38
N VAL A 41 7.71 -9.60 0.30
CA VAL A 41 7.02 -10.24 -0.82
C VAL A 41 7.96 -10.20 -2.01
N VAL A 42 8.22 -11.35 -2.60
CA VAL A 42 9.05 -11.51 -3.80
C VAL A 42 8.13 -11.96 -4.94
N PHE A 43 8.21 -11.23 -6.04
CA PHE A 43 7.43 -11.48 -7.24
C PHE A 43 8.33 -12.13 -8.29
N GLU A 44 7.83 -13.17 -8.96
CA GLU A 44 8.47 -13.73 -10.15
C GLU A 44 8.47 -12.70 -11.30
N LEU A 45 7.34 -12.01 -11.50
CA LEU A 45 7.15 -11.07 -12.61
C LEU A 45 7.32 -9.61 -12.16
N GLY A 46 8.30 -8.91 -12.76
CA GLY A 46 8.55 -7.50 -12.47
C GLY A 46 7.36 -6.57 -12.77
N SER A 47 6.49 -6.94 -13.71
CA SER A 47 5.25 -6.21 -14.02
C SER A 47 4.25 -6.22 -12.87
N GLU A 48 4.14 -7.34 -12.15
CA GLU A 48 3.24 -7.49 -10.99
C GLU A 48 3.76 -6.70 -9.81
N TYR A 49 5.07 -6.79 -9.57
CA TYR A 49 5.74 -5.93 -8.60
C TYR A 49 5.45 -4.44 -8.85
N LYS A 50 5.54 -3.99 -10.11
CA LYS A 50 5.24 -2.59 -10.48
C LYS A 50 3.77 -2.27 -10.26
N PHE A 51 2.85 -3.14 -10.69
CA PHE A 51 1.42 -2.94 -10.48
C PHE A 51 1.07 -2.82 -8.99
N VAL A 52 1.58 -3.72 -8.15
CA VAL A 52 1.29 -3.75 -6.71
C VAL A 52 1.83 -2.50 -6.00
N THR A 53 3.01 -2.02 -6.39
CA THR A 53 3.62 -0.83 -5.79
C THR A 53 3.00 0.48 -6.27
N ASP A 54 2.54 0.56 -7.52
CA ASP A 54 1.97 1.78 -8.10
C ASP A 54 0.49 1.98 -7.77
N ASN A 55 -0.26 0.89 -7.52
CA ASN A 55 -1.72 0.93 -7.29
C ASN A 55 -2.12 0.69 -5.83
N GLY A 56 -1.14 0.60 -4.92
CA GLY A 56 -1.39 0.56 -3.49
C GLY A 56 -1.98 1.87 -2.95
N PRO A 57 -2.53 1.84 -1.73
CA PRO A 57 -2.48 0.75 -0.77
C PRO A 57 -3.61 -0.24 -0.99
N TRP A 58 -3.43 -1.46 -0.50
CA TRP A 58 -4.39 -2.55 -0.68
C TRP A 58 -5.24 -2.72 0.57
N ILE A 59 -6.45 -3.26 0.42
CA ILE A 59 -7.27 -3.66 1.57
C ILE A 59 -7.24 -5.18 1.66
N VAL A 60 -6.80 -5.69 2.80
CA VAL A 60 -6.64 -7.12 3.08
C VAL A 60 -7.25 -7.38 4.46
N TYR A 61 -8.23 -8.27 4.56
CA TYR A 61 -9.00 -8.51 5.79
C TYR A 61 -9.49 -7.21 6.47
N GLU A 62 -10.06 -6.28 5.71
CA GLU A 62 -10.54 -4.97 6.21
C GLU A 62 -9.44 -4.03 6.74
N HIS A 63 -8.18 -4.43 6.64
CA HIS A 63 -7.01 -3.68 7.07
C HIS A 63 -6.22 -3.14 5.87
N ILE A 64 -5.54 -2.01 6.08
CA ILE A 64 -4.65 -1.44 5.06
C ILE A 64 -3.39 -2.30 4.95
N PHE A 65 -3.02 -2.66 3.74
CA PHE A 65 -1.76 -3.30 3.40
C PHE A 65 -0.95 -2.39 2.48
N SER A 66 0.11 -1.79 3.02
CA SER A 66 1.01 -0.92 2.27
C SER A 66 2.19 -1.72 1.73
N VAL A 67 2.53 -1.51 0.46
CA VAL A 67 3.71 -2.12 -0.17
C VAL A 67 4.68 -1.02 -0.60
N LYS A 68 5.94 -1.18 -0.21
CA LYS A 68 7.05 -0.32 -0.66
C LYS A 68 8.11 -1.18 -1.34
N LYS A 69 8.76 -0.63 -2.38
CA LYS A 69 10.03 -1.17 -2.90
C LYS A 69 10.96 -1.38 -1.71
N TRP A 70 11.72 -2.47 -1.64
CA TRP A 70 12.82 -2.61 -0.68
C TRP A 70 14.10 -2.06 -1.33
N LYS A 71 14.83 -1.15 -0.69
CA LYS A 71 16.20 -0.79 -1.08
C LYS A 71 17.19 -1.51 -0.20
N ARG A 72 18.10 -2.26 -0.83
CA ARG A 72 19.01 -3.22 -0.17
C ARG A 72 20.01 -2.57 0.80
N THR A 73 20.09 -1.23 0.78
CA THR A 73 20.99 -0.40 1.58
C THR A 73 20.36 0.17 2.84
N GLU A 74 19.05 -0.03 3.03
CA GLU A 74 18.30 0.50 4.18
C GLU A 74 18.00 -0.67 5.13
N ASP A 75 18.26 -0.47 6.42
CA ASP A 75 17.89 -1.46 7.44
C ASP A 75 16.37 -1.55 7.57
N ILE A 76 15.86 -2.73 7.97
CA ILE A 76 14.41 -2.96 8.15
C ILE A 76 13.81 -1.95 9.15
N GLU A 77 14.59 -1.60 10.17
CA GLU A 77 14.23 -0.64 11.21
C GLU A 77 14.18 0.80 10.66
N GLU A 78 14.93 1.09 9.60
CA GLU A 78 14.91 2.37 8.89
C GLU A 78 13.78 2.43 7.84
N TYR A 79 13.14 1.30 7.52
CA TYR A 79 12.02 1.21 6.59
C TYR A 79 10.72 1.73 7.22
N LEU A 80 10.63 3.05 7.39
CA LEU A 80 9.48 3.68 8.01
C LEU A 80 8.21 3.54 7.14
N PHE A 81 7.24 2.79 7.66
CA PHE A 81 5.86 2.74 7.19
C PHE A 81 4.98 3.78 7.92
N ASP A 82 5.51 5.00 8.12
CA ASP A 82 4.87 6.12 8.83
C ASP A 82 3.73 6.77 8.02
N ARG A 83 3.77 6.60 6.70
CA ARG A 83 2.83 7.19 5.75
C ARG A 83 2.43 6.17 4.70
N VAL A 84 1.18 6.29 4.29
CA VAL A 84 0.59 5.57 3.17
C VAL A 84 -0.07 6.59 2.23
N HIS A 85 0.11 6.41 0.93
CA HIS A 85 -0.52 7.25 -0.07
C HIS A 85 -1.94 6.76 -0.31
N PHE A 86 -2.90 7.65 -0.53
CA PHE A 86 -4.27 7.28 -0.92
C PHE A 86 -4.72 8.13 -2.10
N TRP A 87 -5.56 7.54 -2.94
CA TRP A 87 -6.41 8.31 -3.85
C TRP A 87 -7.70 8.69 -3.13
N VAL A 88 -7.99 9.99 -3.11
CA VAL A 88 -9.22 10.52 -2.53
C VAL A 88 -10.04 11.17 -3.63
N GLN A 89 -11.27 10.72 -3.78
CA GLN A 89 -12.23 11.32 -4.70
C GLN A 89 -13.26 12.13 -3.91
N VAL A 90 -13.39 13.41 -4.25
CA VAL A 90 -14.33 14.32 -3.60
C VAL A 90 -15.57 14.48 -4.49
N TRP A 91 -16.73 14.16 -3.93
CA TRP A 91 -18.02 14.26 -4.62
C TRP A 91 -18.81 15.48 -4.15
N GLY A 92 -19.70 16.00 -5.02
CA GLY A 92 -20.64 17.06 -4.65
C GLY A 92 -20.02 18.46 -4.56
N LEU A 93 -18.80 18.66 -5.04
CA LEU A 93 -18.19 19.98 -5.06
C LEU A 93 -18.91 20.90 -6.06
N PRO A 94 -19.34 22.12 -5.67
CA PRO A 94 -19.93 23.06 -6.60
C PRO A 94 -18.99 23.34 -7.77
N ARG A 95 -19.49 23.41 -9.01
CA ARG A 95 -18.66 23.55 -10.23
C ARG A 95 -17.65 24.70 -10.13
N LEU A 96 -18.05 25.85 -9.60
CA LEU A 96 -17.18 27.02 -9.42
C LEU A 96 -16.06 26.82 -8.39
N ARG A 97 -16.14 25.78 -7.57
CA ARG A 97 -15.15 25.43 -6.54
C ARG A 97 -14.20 24.32 -6.99
N ILE A 98 -14.41 23.70 -8.15
CA ILE A 98 -13.51 22.67 -8.70
C ILE A 98 -12.27 23.38 -9.28
N ASN A 99 -11.34 23.73 -8.40
CA ASN A 99 -10.08 24.37 -8.73
C ASN A 99 -8.96 23.89 -7.81
N LYS A 100 -7.71 24.12 -8.23
CA LYS A 100 -6.53 23.63 -7.52
C LYS A 100 -6.50 24.10 -6.06
N ASP A 101 -6.71 25.39 -5.82
CA ASP A 101 -6.64 25.98 -4.47
C ASP A 101 -7.61 25.32 -3.48
N ASN A 102 -8.84 25.04 -3.91
CA ASN A 102 -9.81 24.36 -3.05
C ASN A 102 -9.46 22.88 -2.84
N MET A 103 -8.91 22.23 -3.87
CA MET A 103 -8.43 20.84 -3.74
C MET A 103 -7.24 20.78 -2.78
N GLU A 104 -6.29 21.71 -2.86
CA GLU A 104 -5.14 21.79 -1.96
C GLU A 104 -5.58 21.99 -0.51
N LYS A 105 -6.57 22.87 -0.26
CA LYS A 105 -7.18 23.05 1.07
C LYS A 105 -7.80 21.76 1.61
N ILE A 106 -8.60 21.06 0.81
CA ILE A 106 -9.21 19.79 1.23
C ILE A 106 -8.13 18.74 1.51
N GLY A 107 -7.12 18.65 0.64
CA GLY A 107 -5.99 17.73 0.80
C GLY A 107 -5.20 18.01 2.09
N ALA A 108 -5.01 19.29 2.44
CA ALA A 108 -4.29 19.71 3.64
C ALA A 108 -5.00 19.28 4.94
N GLU A 109 -6.34 19.24 4.96
CA GLU A 109 -7.11 18.72 6.10
C GLU A 109 -6.96 17.20 6.27
N LEU A 110 -6.70 16.47 5.18
CA LEU A 110 -6.53 15.01 5.21
C LEU A 110 -5.09 14.57 5.51
N GLY A 111 -4.10 15.41 5.17
CA GLY A 111 -2.69 15.13 5.40
C GLY A 111 -1.77 15.86 4.42
N LYS A 112 -0.60 15.27 4.12
CA LYS A 112 0.29 15.82 3.10
C LYS A 112 -0.26 15.48 1.72
N SER A 113 -0.78 16.47 1.01
CA SER A 113 -1.18 16.36 -0.40
C SER A 113 -0.01 16.68 -1.33
N ARG A 114 0.07 15.97 -2.45
CA ARG A 114 0.86 16.36 -3.64
C ARG A 114 -0.14 16.52 -4.77
N MET A 115 -0.33 17.75 -5.26
CA MET A 115 -1.18 18.08 -6.42
C MET A 115 -0.35 18.58 -7.58
#